data_AF-A0A8A4TTN6-F1
#
_entry.id   AF-A0A8A4TTN6-F1
#
_cell.length_a   1.000
_cell.length_b   1.000
_cell.length_c   1.000
_cell.angle_alpha   90.00
_cell.angle_beta   90.00
_cell.angle_gamma   90.00
#
_symmetry.space_group_name_H-M   'P 1'
#
loop_
_entity.id
_entity.type
_entity.pdbx_description
1 polymer ?
#
loop_
_entity_poly.entity_id
_entity_poly.type
_entity_poly.pdbx_seq_one_letter_code
_entity_poly.pdbx_strand_id
1 'polypeptide(L)'
;MKKLAICCIWSLTAFLVLQPSAFAQKLYAYKNADGRLVITDKPVEKSKKRKYKLVDTFVPKTVRAKEAAQVRARRSKGKSLSHEQLEGLVFPIAKSMSVDPDLVYAVIQVESAANIKALSSKGAIGLMQLMPFTAERFGVTNPWDPRQNIRGGISYLRYLLSYFEGDVDLVLAAYNAGENAVDKYGGIPPYKETKRYVKKVRRYYEQKSHPYDNTAKRKSKLVARKSEERKQARLASAE
;
A
#
# COMPACT_ATOMS: atom_id res chain seq x y z
N MET A 1 54.86 -22.93 53.46
CA MET A 1 53.51 -23.46 53.14
C MET A 1 52.55 -22.31 52.83
N LYS A 2 52.18 -22.12 51.55
CA LYS A 2 50.84 -21.80 51.01
C LYS A 2 50.99 -21.37 49.53
N LYS A 3 50.10 -21.94 48.70
CA LYS A 3 50.12 -22.13 47.23
C LYS A 3 49.89 -20.80 46.48
N LEU A 4 50.64 -20.48 45.41
CA LEU A 4 50.40 -20.77 43.97
C LEU A 4 49.08 -20.22 43.40
N ALA A 5 49.16 -19.29 42.42
CA ALA A 5 48.34 -19.28 41.21
C ALA A 5 48.85 -18.26 40.17
N ILE A 6 49.15 -18.78 38.97
CA ILE A 6 49.47 -18.06 37.74
C ILE A 6 48.15 -17.77 37.01
N CYS A 7 47.98 -16.60 36.38
CA CYS A 7 47.10 -16.48 35.22
C CYS A 7 47.51 -15.31 34.31
N CYS A 8 47.96 -15.65 33.10
CA CYS A 8 48.00 -14.77 31.92
C CYS A 8 46.59 -14.29 31.56
N ILE A 9 46.47 -13.19 30.79
CA ILE A 9 45.68 -13.07 29.53
C ILE A 9 45.63 -11.58 29.09
N TRP A 10 46.43 -11.27 28.08
CA TRP A 10 46.13 -10.57 26.81
C TRP A 10 45.13 -9.38 26.75
N SER A 11 45.69 -8.23 26.34
CA SER A 11 45.25 -7.26 25.31
C SER A 11 43.79 -6.78 25.23
N LEU A 12 43.59 -5.46 25.18
CA LEU A 12 42.90 -4.80 24.04
C LEU A 12 43.09 -3.27 24.07
N THR A 13 43.58 -2.73 22.96
CA THR A 13 43.73 -1.29 22.64
C THR A 13 42.38 -0.60 22.43
N ALA A 14 42.12 0.52 23.12
CA ALA A 14 40.92 1.33 22.92
C ALA A 14 41.21 2.51 21.96
N PHE A 15 40.59 2.47 20.78
CA PHE A 15 40.60 3.55 19.79
C PHE A 15 39.53 4.59 20.16
N LEU A 16 39.92 5.77 20.63
CA LEU A 16 39.01 6.85 21.03
C LEU A 16 38.57 7.64 19.79
N VAL A 17 37.43 7.28 19.20
CA VAL A 17 36.80 8.08 18.13
C VAL A 17 35.99 9.21 18.77
N LEU A 18 36.48 10.44 18.65
CA LEU A 18 35.74 11.65 19.03
C LEU A 18 34.55 11.82 18.06
N GLN A 19 33.33 11.56 18.52
CA GLN A 19 32.11 11.79 17.74
C GLN A 19 31.63 13.26 17.89
N PRO A 20 31.11 13.90 16.82
CA PRO A 20 30.56 15.25 16.91
C PRO A 20 29.27 15.26 17.74
N SER A 21 29.22 16.10 18.77
CA SER A 21 28.03 16.38 19.55
C SER A 21 27.03 17.21 18.74
N ALA A 22 26.02 16.55 18.18
CA ALA A 22 24.89 17.24 17.56
C ALA A 22 24.09 17.99 18.63
N PHE A 23 24.10 19.32 18.57
CA PHE A 23 23.33 20.18 19.45
C PHE A 23 21.84 19.98 19.16
N ALA A 24 21.11 19.30 20.05
CA ALA A 24 19.68 19.08 19.91
C ALA A 24 18.90 20.28 20.45
N GLN A 25 18.31 21.09 19.56
CA GLN A 25 17.39 22.15 19.98
C GLN A 25 16.05 21.55 20.43
N LYS A 26 15.64 21.90 21.65
CA LYS A 26 14.35 21.49 22.24
C LYS A 26 13.23 22.33 21.63
N LEU A 27 12.17 21.67 21.16
CA LEU A 27 10.93 22.30 20.71
C LEU A 27 9.86 22.19 21.80
N TYR A 28 9.13 23.28 22.02
CA TYR A 28 8.09 23.40 23.03
C TYR A 28 6.71 23.52 22.36
N ALA A 29 5.74 22.75 22.84
CA ALA A 29 4.37 22.80 22.34
C ALA A 29 3.40 23.28 23.44
N TYR A 30 2.63 24.31 23.15
CA TYR A 30 1.65 24.93 24.06
C TYR A 30 0.24 24.86 23.48
N LYS A 31 -0.77 24.78 24.34
CA LYS A 31 -2.18 24.97 23.97
C LYS A 31 -2.62 26.36 24.43
N ASN A 32 -3.14 27.17 23.51
CA ASN A 32 -3.73 28.46 23.85
C ASN A 32 -5.16 28.28 24.41
N ALA A 33 -5.77 29.37 24.89
CA ALA A 33 -7.11 29.35 25.50
C ALA A 33 -8.20 28.80 24.55
N ASP A 34 -8.05 29.03 23.24
CA ASP A 34 -8.98 28.55 22.20
C ASP A 34 -8.74 27.09 21.79
N GLY A 35 -7.82 26.41 22.47
CA GLY A 35 -7.52 25.00 22.25
C GLY A 35 -6.61 24.69 21.06
N ARG A 36 -6.05 25.71 20.39
CA ARG A 36 -5.09 25.55 19.27
C ARG A 36 -3.67 25.32 19.77
N LEU A 37 -2.93 24.47 19.06
CA LEU A 37 -1.55 24.11 19.37
C LEU A 37 -0.59 25.15 18.75
N VAL A 38 0.33 25.67 19.56
CA VAL A 38 1.40 26.58 19.15
C VAL A 38 2.74 25.92 19.45
N ILE A 39 3.61 25.82 18.45
CA ILE A 39 4.92 25.18 18.55
C ILE A 39 6.00 26.25 18.38
N THR A 40 6.98 26.28 19.28
CA THR A 40 8.05 27.28 19.32
C THR A 40 9.38 26.63 19.70
N ASP A 41 10.48 27.20 19.22
CA ASP A 41 11.87 26.82 19.52
C ASP A 41 12.40 27.43 20.83
N LYS A 42 11.65 28.38 21.41
CA LYS A 42 11.93 28.99 22.71
C LYS A 42 10.72 28.85 23.64
N PRO A 43 10.93 28.66 24.96
CA PRO A 43 9.83 28.61 25.90
C PRO A 43 9.08 29.95 25.95
N VAL A 44 7.75 29.91 25.98
CA VAL A 44 6.94 31.13 26.08
C VAL A 44 7.06 31.70 27.50
N GLU A 45 7.54 32.94 27.61
CA GLU A 45 7.62 33.65 28.88
C GLU A 45 6.22 33.94 29.43
N LYS A 46 6.03 33.82 30.75
CA LYS A 46 4.73 33.97 31.40
C LYS A 46 4.25 35.44 31.37
N SER A 47 3.76 35.91 30.23
CA SER A 47 3.04 37.18 30.17
C SER A 47 1.68 37.01 30.85
N LYS A 48 1.41 37.84 31.87
CA LYS A 48 0.15 37.85 32.66
C LYS A 48 -1.13 37.96 31.80
N LYS A 49 -1.02 38.29 30.50
CA LYS A 49 -2.14 38.51 29.58
C LYS A 49 -2.47 37.33 28.65
N ARG A 50 -1.68 36.24 28.57
CA ARG A 50 -1.98 35.11 27.67
C ARG A 50 -1.84 33.76 28.39
N LYS A 51 -2.95 33.03 28.53
CA LYS A 51 -3.02 31.71 29.17
C LYS A 51 -2.55 30.62 28.20
N TYR A 52 -1.25 30.33 28.19
CA TYR A 52 -0.68 29.16 27.51
C TYR A 52 -0.45 28.03 28.53
N LYS A 53 -0.86 26.79 28.19
CA LYS A 53 -0.53 25.59 28.98
C LYS A 53 0.51 24.77 28.22
N LEU A 54 1.66 24.45 28.84
CA LEU A 54 2.65 23.56 28.25
C LEU A 54 2.03 22.16 28.11
N VAL A 55 2.12 21.61 26.89
CA VAL A 55 1.54 20.29 26.58
C VAL A 55 2.63 19.24 26.49
N ASP A 56 3.79 19.55 25.88
CA ASP A 56 4.87 18.57 25.67
C ASP A 56 6.23 19.23 25.35
N THR A 57 7.32 18.47 25.55
CA THR A 57 8.70 18.80 25.15
C THR A 57 9.31 17.65 24.33
N PHE A 58 9.74 17.92 23.10
CA PHE A 58 10.20 16.89 22.16
C PHE A 58 11.70 16.56 22.28
N VAL A 59 12.07 15.26 22.32
CA VAL A 59 13.47 14.73 22.33
C VAL A 59 13.64 13.63 21.25
N PRO A 60 14.82 13.44 20.59
CA PRO A 60 14.93 12.71 19.31
C PRO A 60 14.70 11.18 19.29
N LYS A 61 14.44 10.71 18.06
CA LYS A 61 13.67 9.53 17.58
C LYS A 61 14.17 8.09 17.85
N THR A 62 15.32 7.83 18.46
CA THR A 62 15.91 6.46 18.40
C THR A 62 15.28 5.47 19.40
N VAL A 63 14.88 5.93 20.59
CA VAL A 63 14.24 5.08 21.61
C VAL A 63 12.78 4.76 21.25
N ARG A 64 12.07 5.71 20.61
CA ARG A 64 10.65 5.61 20.27
C ARG A 64 10.32 4.60 19.17
N ALA A 65 11.30 4.19 18.35
CA ALA A 65 11.05 3.34 17.19
C ALA A 65 10.73 1.87 17.56
N LYS A 66 11.43 1.30 18.55
CA LYS A 66 11.22 -0.11 18.96
C LYS A 66 9.93 -0.28 19.78
N GLU A 67 9.65 0.63 20.71
CA GLU A 67 8.39 0.60 21.48
C GLU A 67 7.17 0.93 20.61
N ALA A 68 7.26 1.91 19.70
CA ALA A 68 6.17 2.19 18.76
C ALA A 68 5.93 1.04 17.77
N ALA A 69 6.98 0.29 17.39
CA ALA A 69 6.84 -0.91 16.57
C ALA A 69 6.13 -2.03 17.34
N GLN A 70 6.48 -2.27 18.61
CA GLN A 70 5.82 -3.28 19.45
C GLN A 70 4.35 -2.94 19.77
N VAL A 71 4.04 -1.67 20.05
CA VAL A 71 2.66 -1.21 20.29
C VAL A 71 1.84 -1.23 18.98
N ARG A 72 2.43 -0.90 17.82
CA ARG A 72 1.77 -1.06 16.51
C ARG A 72 1.52 -2.53 16.16
N ALA A 73 2.48 -3.41 16.42
CA ALA A 73 2.35 -4.85 16.16
C ALA A 73 1.29 -5.52 17.05
N ARG A 74 1.10 -5.04 18.29
CA ARG A 74 0.02 -5.49 19.17
C ARG A 74 -1.35 -4.96 18.73
N ARG A 75 -1.41 -3.73 18.19
CA ARG A 75 -2.65 -3.10 17.71
C ARG A 75 -3.09 -3.56 16.30
N SER A 76 -2.19 -4.13 15.50
CA SER A 76 -2.51 -4.69 14.18
C SER A 76 -3.17 -6.07 14.22
N LYS A 77 -3.02 -6.82 15.33
CA LYS A 77 -3.54 -8.20 15.48
C LYS A 77 -5.08 -8.34 15.33
N GLY A 78 -5.85 -7.26 15.48
CA GLY A 78 -7.32 -7.26 15.27
C GLY A 78 -7.80 -6.45 14.06
N LYS A 79 -6.89 -6.05 13.18
CA LYS A 79 -7.18 -5.16 12.03
C LYS A 79 -6.95 -5.82 10.67
N SER A 80 -6.19 -6.91 10.62
CA SER A 80 -5.99 -7.69 9.42
C SER A 80 -6.65 -9.05 9.57
N LEU A 81 -7.22 -9.57 8.48
CA LEU A 81 -7.76 -10.94 8.47
C LEU A 81 -6.62 -11.95 8.63
N SER A 82 -6.89 -13.07 9.30
CA SER A 82 -6.01 -14.23 9.22
C SER A 82 -6.00 -14.79 7.79
N HIS A 83 -5.01 -15.61 7.47
CA HIS A 83 -4.95 -16.28 6.17
C HIS A 83 -6.24 -17.08 5.88
N GLU A 84 -6.68 -17.90 6.83
CA GLU A 84 -7.89 -18.70 6.73
C GLU A 84 -9.17 -17.85 6.54
N GLN A 85 -9.30 -16.73 7.26
CA GLN A 85 -10.43 -15.81 7.09
C GLN A 85 -10.42 -15.14 5.72
N LEU A 86 -9.25 -14.74 5.24
CA LEU A 86 -9.11 -14.14 3.92
C LEU A 86 -9.41 -15.15 2.82
N GLU A 87 -8.90 -16.38 2.96
CA GLU A 87 -9.13 -17.48 2.03
C GLU A 87 -10.62 -17.83 1.92
N GLY A 88 -11.30 -17.97 3.07
CA GLY A 88 -12.74 -18.25 3.12
C GLY A 88 -13.62 -17.17 2.50
N LEU A 89 -13.11 -15.94 2.33
CA LEU A 89 -13.79 -14.87 1.60
C LEU A 89 -13.40 -14.83 0.13
N VAL A 90 -12.10 -14.84 -0.18
CA VAL A 90 -11.59 -14.62 -1.53
C VAL A 90 -11.86 -15.81 -2.43
N PHE A 91 -11.51 -17.02 -2.01
CA PHE A 91 -11.59 -18.22 -2.86
C PHE A 91 -12.99 -18.45 -3.45
N PRO A 92 -14.08 -18.52 -2.66
CA PRO A 92 -15.40 -18.78 -3.21
C PRO A 92 -15.90 -17.64 -4.11
N ILE A 93 -15.63 -16.38 -3.77
CA ILE A 93 -16.06 -15.24 -4.56
C ILE A 93 -15.30 -15.19 -5.89
N ALA A 94 -13.97 -15.29 -5.86
CA ALA A 94 -13.12 -15.27 -7.05
C ALA A 94 -13.50 -16.41 -8.01
N LYS A 95 -13.66 -17.63 -7.48
CA LYS A 95 -14.06 -18.79 -8.28
C LYS A 95 -15.43 -18.60 -8.93
N SER A 96 -16.42 -18.09 -8.20
CA SER A 96 -17.76 -17.82 -8.74
C SER A 96 -17.77 -16.78 -9.87
N MET A 97 -16.74 -15.94 -9.94
CA MET A 97 -16.60 -14.87 -10.91
C MET A 97 -15.58 -15.19 -12.02
N SER A 98 -15.05 -16.42 -12.03
CA SER A 98 -14.01 -16.88 -12.94
C SER A 98 -12.75 -15.99 -12.93
N VAL A 99 -12.38 -15.49 -11.76
CA VAL A 99 -11.13 -14.77 -11.52
C VAL A 99 -10.22 -15.67 -10.69
N ASP A 100 -8.96 -15.75 -11.09
CA ASP A 100 -7.91 -16.49 -10.40
C ASP A 100 -7.74 -15.93 -8.97
N PRO A 101 -7.97 -16.74 -7.92
CA PRO A 101 -7.79 -16.30 -6.54
C PRO A 101 -6.40 -15.73 -6.24
N ASP A 102 -5.34 -16.24 -6.90
CA ASP A 102 -3.97 -15.77 -6.67
C ASP A 102 -3.76 -14.34 -7.13
N LEU A 103 -4.41 -13.93 -8.23
CA LEU A 103 -4.43 -12.54 -8.67
C LEU A 103 -5.11 -11.64 -7.62
N VAL A 104 -6.21 -12.12 -7.02
CA VAL A 104 -6.94 -11.37 -5.99
C VAL A 104 -6.10 -11.23 -4.71
N TYR A 105 -5.47 -12.31 -4.24
CA TYR A 105 -4.57 -12.27 -3.09
C TYR A 105 -3.39 -11.32 -3.33
N ALA A 106 -2.79 -11.37 -4.52
CA ALA A 106 -1.70 -10.48 -4.90
C ALA A 106 -2.11 -9.00 -4.86
N VAL A 107 -3.31 -8.66 -5.35
CA VAL A 107 -3.87 -7.30 -5.26
C VAL A 107 -4.11 -6.90 -3.81
N ILE A 108 -4.80 -7.71 -3.01
CA ILE A 108 -5.07 -7.41 -1.58
C ILE A 108 -3.78 -7.21 -0.79
N GLN A 109 -2.75 -8.02 -1.06
CA GLN A 109 -1.45 -7.92 -0.41
C GLN A 109 -0.78 -6.56 -0.67
N VAL A 110 -0.85 -6.06 -1.90
CA VAL A 110 -0.25 -4.77 -2.28
C VAL A 110 -1.11 -3.59 -1.81
N GLU A 111 -2.43 -3.71 -1.85
CA GLU A 111 -3.37 -2.64 -1.51
C GLU A 111 -3.45 -2.37 0.00
N SER A 112 -3.61 -3.42 0.80
CA SER A 112 -3.92 -3.26 2.22
C SER A 112 -3.12 -4.15 3.17
N ALA A 113 -2.40 -5.16 2.65
CA ALA A 113 -1.84 -6.23 3.47
C ALA A 113 -2.92 -6.87 4.39
N ALA A 114 -4.06 -7.20 3.78
CA ALA A 114 -5.24 -7.78 4.42
C ALA A 114 -5.88 -6.92 5.53
N ASN A 115 -5.61 -5.61 5.56
CA ASN A 115 -6.13 -4.69 6.57
C ASN A 115 -7.56 -4.24 6.27
N ILE A 116 -8.54 -4.73 7.02
CA ILE A 116 -9.97 -4.46 6.77
C ILE A 116 -10.37 -2.98 7.00
N LYS A 117 -9.57 -2.22 7.77
CA LYS A 117 -9.79 -0.77 7.96
C LYS A 117 -8.72 0.08 7.28
N ALA A 118 -8.20 -0.36 6.13
CA ALA A 118 -7.30 0.44 5.32
C ALA A 118 -8.05 1.63 4.69
N LEU A 119 -7.43 2.81 4.77
CA LEU A 119 -7.90 4.06 4.17
C LEU A 119 -6.70 4.80 3.60
N SER A 120 -6.67 5.02 2.30
CA SER A 120 -5.61 5.83 1.69
C SER A 120 -5.87 7.32 1.87
N SER A 121 -4.83 8.14 1.70
CA SER A 121 -4.98 9.60 1.68
C SER A 121 -5.83 10.12 0.52
N LYS A 122 -6.03 9.30 -0.53
CA LYS A 122 -6.88 9.61 -1.69
C LYS A 122 -8.32 9.13 -1.50
N GLY A 123 -8.64 8.47 -0.38
CA GLY A 123 -9.98 7.99 -0.05
C GLY A 123 -10.29 6.57 -0.53
N ALA A 124 -9.28 5.75 -0.84
CA ALA A 124 -9.46 4.34 -1.18
C ALA A 124 -9.70 3.50 0.08
N ILE A 125 -10.69 2.59 0.06
CA ILE A 125 -11.24 1.96 1.27
C ILE A 125 -11.09 0.43 1.24
N GLY A 126 -10.74 -0.15 2.39
CA GLY A 126 -10.84 -1.58 2.67
C GLY A 126 -9.75 -2.43 2.02
N LEU A 127 -10.01 -3.74 1.95
CA LEU A 127 -9.04 -4.77 1.57
C LEU A 127 -8.46 -4.60 0.17
N MET A 128 -9.31 -4.23 -0.79
CA MET A 128 -8.95 -4.02 -2.20
C MET A 128 -8.85 -2.53 -2.56
N GLN A 129 -8.87 -1.63 -1.56
CA GLN A 129 -8.69 -0.19 -1.74
C GLN A 129 -9.56 0.41 -2.87
N LEU A 130 -10.87 0.19 -2.78
CA LEU A 130 -11.81 0.76 -3.74
C LEU A 130 -11.98 2.27 -3.50
N MET A 131 -11.87 3.05 -4.56
CA MET A 131 -12.34 4.45 -4.55
C MET A 131 -13.87 4.48 -4.45
N PRO A 132 -14.48 5.50 -3.82
CA PRO A 132 -15.94 5.55 -3.62
C PRO A 132 -16.75 5.38 -4.92
N PHE A 133 -16.35 6.06 -6.00
CA PHE A 133 -16.99 5.93 -7.31
C PHE A 133 -16.87 4.51 -7.90
N THR A 134 -15.73 3.84 -7.69
CA THR A 134 -15.53 2.44 -8.12
C THR A 134 -16.39 1.51 -7.28
N ALA A 135 -16.45 1.71 -5.96
CA ALA A 135 -17.30 0.93 -5.06
C ALA A 135 -18.77 0.99 -5.50
N GLU A 136 -19.28 2.19 -5.76
CA GLU A 136 -20.63 2.42 -6.28
C GLU A 136 -20.87 1.72 -7.62
N ARG A 137 -19.98 1.93 -8.59
CA ARG A 137 -20.06 1.32 -9.93
C ARG A 137 -20.14 -0.21 -9.90
N PHE A 138 -19.52 -0.84 -8.90
CA PHE A 138 -19.48 -2.30 -8.73
C PHE A 138 -20.34 -2.81 -7.57
N GLY A 139 -21.37 -2.04 -7.19
CA GLY A 139 -22.45 -2.51 -6.31
C GLY A 139 -22.07 -2.67 -4.84
N VAL A 140 -21.05 -1.94 -4.37
CA VAL A 140 -20.62 -1.93 -2.97
C VAL A 140 -21.30 -0.78 -2.24
N THR A 141 -22.22 -1.08 -1.34
CA THR A 141 -22.93 -0.07 -0.53
C THR A 141 -22.18 0.26 0.75
N ASN A 142 -21.44 -0.71 1.30
CA ASN A 142 -20.55 -0.51 2.45
C ASN A 142 -19.13 -1.02 2.14
N PRO A 143 -18.19 -0.14 1.74
CA PRO A 143 -16.82 -0.55 1.41
C PRO A 143 -15.98 -0.95 2.63
N TRP A 144 -16.46 -0.75 3.85
CA TRP A 144 -15.82 -1.24 5.08
C TRP A 144 -16.19 -2.68 5.41
N ASP A 145 -17.27 -3.21 4.82
CA ASP A 145 -17.59 -4.63 4.94
C ASP A 145 -16.59 -5.45 4.09
N PRO A 146 -15.81 -6.36 4.69
CA PRO A 146 -14.78 -7.10 3.97
C PRO A 146 -15.32 -7.90 2.77
N ARG A 147 -16.49 -8.53 2.92
CA ARG A 147 -17.10 -9.35 1.88
C ARG A 147 -17.59 -8.49 0.71
N GLN A 148 -18.25 -7.37 0.97
CA GLN A 148 -18.65 -6.44 -0.08
C GLN A 148 -17.44 -5.83 -0.79
N ASN A 149 -16.41 -5.41 -0.03
CA ASN A 149 -15.19 -4.84 -0.60
C ASN A 149 -14.47 -5.82 -1.54
N ILE A 150 -14.29 -7.07 -1.11
CA ILE A 150 -13.71 -8.13 -1.94
C ILE A 150 -14.58 -8.39 -3.18
N ARG A 151 -15.90 -8.56 -3.02
CA ARG A 151 -16.80 -8.81 -4.15
C ARG A 151 -16.77 -7.68 -5.18
N GLY A 152 -16.80 -6.42 -4.74
CA GLY A 152 -16.69 -5.26 -5.63
C GLY A 152 -15.34 -5.18 -6.33
N GLY A 153 -14.25 -5.44 -5.61
CA GLY A 153 -12.91 -5.42 -6.21
C GLY A 153 -12.68 -6.55 -7.21
N ILE A 154 -13.20 -7.75 -6.96
CA ILE A 154 -13.19 -8.86 -7.93
C ILE A 154 -14.08 -8.54 -9.14
N SER A 155 -15.24 -7.90 -8.92
CA SER A 155 -16.10 -7.42 -10.01
C SER A 155 -15.36 -6.43 -10.91
N TYR A 156 -14.61 -5.51 -10.31
CA TYR A 156 -13.78 -4.57 -11.05
C TYR A 156 -12.66 -5.27 -11.82
N LEU A 157 -11.92 -6.20 -11.18
CA LEU A 157 -10.89 -7.00 -11.85
C LEU A 157 -11.46 -7.77 -13.04
N ARG A 158 -12.59 -8.45 -12.88
CA ARG A 158 -13.26 -9.20 -13.95
C ARG A 158 -13.61 -8.30 -15.13
N TYR A 159 -14.16 -7.11 -14.86
CA TYR A 159 -14.42 -6.12 -15.90
C TYR A 159 -13.14 -5.71 -16.64
N LEU A 160 -12.06 -5.42 -15.92
CA LEU A 160 -10.79 -5.03 -16.53
C LEU A 160 -10.16 -6.16 -17.34
N LEU A 161 -10.23 -7.40 -16.85
CA LEU A 161 -9.77 -8.60 -17.56
C LEU A 161 -10.48 -8.73 -18.91
N SER A 162 -11.79 -8.55 -18.95
CA SER A 162 -12.52 -8.52 -20.22
C SER A 162 -12.16 -7.30 -21.08
N TYR A 163 -12.00 -6.12 -20.47
CA TYR A 163 -11.71 -4.88 -21.18
C TYR A 163 -10.35 -4.89 -21.90
N PHE A 164 -9.34 -5.51 -21.27
CA PHE A 164 -7.97 -5.63 -21.77
C PHE A 164 -7.63 -7.04 -22.30
N GLU A 165 -8.64 -7.86 -22.59
CA GLU A 165 -8.46 -9.20 -23.17
C GLU A 165 -7.44 -10.07 -22.43
N GLY A 166 -7.50 -10.02 -21.10
CA GLY A 166 -6.68 -10.86 -20.22
C GLY A 166 -5.23 -10.39 -20.05
N ASP A 167 -4.80 -9.27 -20.64
CA ASP A 167 -3.46 -8.71 -20.41
C ASP A 167 -3.33 -8.20 -18.97
N VAL A 168 -2.66 -8.98 -18.13
CA VAL A 168 -2.60 -8.74 -16.69
C VAL A 168 -1.86 -7.44 -16.36
N ASP A 169 -0.83 -7.07 -17.13
CA ASP A 169 -0.09 -5.83 -16.86
C ASP A 169 -0.96 -4.59 -17.14
N LEU A 170 -1.78 -4.61 -18.20
CA LEU A 170 -2.75 -3.56 -18.48
C LEU A 170 -3.87 -3.52 -17.44
N VAL A 171 -4.36 -4.68 -17.01
CA VAL A 171 -5.38 -4.80 -15.95
C VAL A 171 -4.88 -4.19 -14.64
N LEU A 172 -3.66 -4.54 -14.21
CA LEU A 172 -3.08 -4.00 -12.98
C LEU A 172 -2.81 -2.50 -13.08
N ALA A 173 -2.37 -2.02 -14.25
CA ALA A 173 -2.22 -0.59 -14.48
C ALA A 173 -3.56 0.14 -14.41
N ALA A 174 -4.62 -0.42 -15.00
CA ALA A 174 -5.96 0.14 -14.98
C ALA A 174 -6.60 0.08 -13.60
N TYR A 175 -6.36 -0.97 -12.81
CA TYR A 175 -6.86 -1.06 -11.44
C TYR A 175 -6.36 0.10 -10.58
N ASN A 176 -5.09 0.48 -10.76
CA ASN A 176 -4.46 1.56 -10.02
C ASN A 176 -4.71 2.96 -10.60
N ALA A 177 -4.72 3.11 -11.93
CA ALA A 177 -4.74 4.41 -12.61
C ALA A 177 -6.05 4.73 -13.35
N GLY A 178 -6.96 3.77 -13.45
CA GLY A 178 -8.16 3.79 -14.28
C GLY A 178 -7.90 3.33 -15.72
N GLU A 179 -8.88 2.64 -16.32
CA GLU A 179 -8.79 2.10 -17.68
C GLU A 179 -8.62 3.19 -18.74
N ASN A 180 -9.22 4.37 -18.52
CA ASN A 180 -9.11 5.51 -19.44
C ASN A 180 -7.68 6.05 -19.51
N ALA A 181 -6.91 5.98 -18.41
CA ALA A 181 -5.51 6.38 -18.43
C ALA A 181 -4.68 5.41 -19.26
N VAL A 182 -4.93 4.10 -19.12
CA VAL A 182 -4.25 3.07 -19.91
C VAL A 182 -4.55 3.24 -21.41
N ASP A 183 -5.81 3.46 -21.76
CA ASP A 183 -6.20 3.74 -23.15
C ASP A 183 -5.53 5.02 -23.68
N LYS A 184 -5.54 6.12 -22.89
CA LYS A 184 -4.95 7.41 -23.27
C LYS A 184 -3.45 7.30 -23.56
N TYR A 185 -2.71 6.55 -22.76
CA TYR A 185 -1.26 6.38 -22.93
C TYR A 185 -0.89 5.19 -23.81
N GLY A 186 -1.86 4.40 -24.27
CA GLY A 186 -1.61 3.21 -25.08
C GLY A 186 -0.81 2.11 -24.36
N GLY A 187 -0.93 2.01 -23.04
CA GLY A 187 -0.20 1.06 -22.20
C GLY A 187 -0.14 1.50 -20.75
N ILE A 188 0.84 0.99 -19.99
CA ILE A 188 1.06 1.40 -18.61
C ILE A 188 1.40 2.91 -18.59
N PRO A 189 0.59 3.77 -17.95
CA PRO A 189 0.84 5.20 -17.91
C PRO A 189 2.22 5.54 -17.31
N PRO A 190 2.85 6.67 -17.67
CA PRO A 190 4.14 7.10 -17.14
C PRO A 190 4.10 7.54 -15.67
N TYR A 191 3.11 7.10 -14.89
CA TYR A 191 2.97 7.37 -13.48
C TYR A 191 3.90 6.47 -12.68
N LYS A 192 4.81 7.08 -11.91
CA LYS A 192 5.77 6.34 -11.07
C LYS A 192 5.06 5.40 -10.08
N GLU A 193 3.88 5.80 -9.58
CA GLU A 193 3.05 4.99 -8.70
C GLU A 193 2.55 3.71 -9.39
N THR A 194 1.92 3.86 -10.55
CA THR A 194 1.34 2.74 -11.32
C THR A 194 2.41 1.76 -11.79
N LYS A 195 3.55 2.23 -12.30
CA LYS A 195 4.67 1.34 -12.68
C LYS A 195 5.18 0.52 -11.49
N ARG A 196 5.29 1.15 -10.31
CA ARG A 196 5.67 0.44 -9.08
C ARG A 196 4.59 -0.53 -8.62
N TYR A 197 3.32 -0.15 -8.75
CA TYR A 197 2.18 -0.98 -8.40
C TYR A 197 2.17 -2.27 -9.21
N VAL A 198 2.22 -2.17 -10.54
CA VAL A 198 2.30 -3.34 -11.44
C VAL A 198 3.49 -4.22 -11.04
N LYS A 199 4.69 -3.64 -10.93
CA LYS A 199 5.89 -4.40 -10.53
C LYS A 199 5.73 -5.11 -9.17
N LYS A 200 5.02 -4.51 -8.21
CA LYS A 200 4.80 -5.12 -6.89
C LYS A 200 3.83 -6.29 -6.97
N VAL A 201 2.68 -6.13 -7.63
CA VAL A 201 1.69 -7.21 -7.75
C VAL A 201 2.28 -8.40 -8.52
N ARG A 202 3.07 -8.12 -9.57
CA ARG A 202 3.79 -9.14 -10.36
C ARG A 202 4.81 -9.98 -9.58
N ARG A 203 5.22 -9.56 -8.38
CA ARG A 203 6.05 -10.40 -7.47
C ARG A 203 5.25 -11.49 -6.77
N TYR A 204 3.93 -11.33 -6.70
CA TYR A 204 3.01 -12.28 -6.08
C TYR A 204 2.17 -13.03 -7.13
N TYR A 205 2.14 -12.55 -8.38
CA TYR A 205 1.36 -13.16 -9.46
C TYR A 205 2.15 -13.19 -10.77
N GLU A 206 2.49 -14.39 -11.23
CA GLU A 206 3.44 -14.61 -12.33
C GLU A 206 2.78 -14.70 -13.72
N GLN A 207 1.49 -15.07 -13.80
CA GLN A 207 0.83 -15.26 -15.09
C GLN A 207 0.63 -13.92 -15.80
N LYS A 208 1.17 -13.77 -17.01
CA LYS A 208 1.06 -12.51 -17.79
C LYS A 208 -0.30 -12.34 -18.45
N SER A 209 -1.01 -13.44 -18.64
CA SER A 209 -2.33 -13.50 -19.24
C SER A 209 -3.27 -14.25 -18.32
N HIS A 210 -4.53 -13.87 -18.31
CA HIS A 210 -5.57 -14.52 -17.52
C HIS A 210 -6.80 -14.79 -18.41
N PRO A 211 -7.46 -15.96 -18.32
CA PRO A 211 -8.69 -16.24 -19.06
C PRO A 211 -9.77 -15.20 -18.78
N TYR A 212 -10.49 -14.73 -19.78
CA TYR A 212 -11.46 -13.66 -19.58
C TYR A 212 -12.77 -13.94 -20.29
N ASP A 213 -13.83 -13.29 -19.83
CA ASP A 213 -15.12 -13.29 -20.49
C ASP A 213 -15.06 -12.36 -21.71
N ASN A 214 -15.17 -12.94 -22.91
CA ASN A 214 -15.09 -12.21 -24.18
C ASN A 214 -16.40 -11.53 -24.59
N THR A 215 -17.47 -11.66 -23.80
CA THR A 215 -18.80 -11.10 -24.09
C THR A 215 -18.95 -9.62 -23.71
N ALA A 216 -17.91 -9.01 -23.13
CA ALA A 216 -17.96 -7.62 -22.73
C ALA A 216 -18.26 -6.68 -23.91
N LYS A 217 -19.34 -5.90 -23.77
CA LYS A 217 -19.81 -4.94 -24.80
C LYS A 217 -18.78 -3.86 -25.14
N ARG A 218 -17.94 -3.47 -24.17
CA ARG A 218 -16.92 -2.44 -24.34
C ARG A 218 -15.54 -3.04 -24.14
N LYS A 219 -14.69 -2.89 -25.17
CA LYS A 219 -13.29 -3.30 -25.18
C LYS A 219 -12.37 -2.08 -25.24
N SER A 220 -11.12 -2.28 -24.83
CA SER A 220 -10.07 -1.26 -24.93
C SER A 220 -9.75 -0.91 -26.40
N LYS A 221 -9.69 0.40 -26.69
CA LYS A 221 -9.25 0.90 -28.00
C LYS A 221 -7.79 0.53 -28.29
N LEU A 222 -6.96 0.48 -27.24
CA LEU A 222 -5.57 0.07 -27.34
C LEU A 222 -5.46 -1.38 -27.84
N VAL A 223 -6.24 -2.29 -27.26
CA VAL A 223 -6.20 -3.71 -27.64
C VAL A 223 -6.71 -3.89 -29.07
N ALA A 224 -7.80 -3.24 -29.44
CA ALA A 224 -8.34 -3.28 -30.80
C ALA A 224 -7.35 -2.75 -31.86
N ARG A 225 -6.61 -1.67 -31.55
CA ARG A 225 -5.56 -1.17 -32.43
C ARG A 225 -4.42 -2.18 -32.58
N LYS A 226 -3.94 -2.75 -31.46
CA LYS A 226 -2.84 -3.72 -31.46
C LYS A 226 -3.19 -5.02 -32.22
N SER A 227 -4.45 -5.47 -32.16
CA SER A 227 -4.86 -6.66 -32.89
C SER A 227 -4.88 -6.42 -34.40
N GLU A 228 -5.35 -5.25 -34.84
CA GLU A 228 -5.33 -4.88 -36.25
C GLU A 228 -3.90 -4.74 -36.77
N GLU A 229 -3.00 -4.06 -36.04
CA GLU A 229 -1.58 -3.94 -36.39
C GLU A 229 -0.91 -5.31 -36.57
N ARG A 230 -1.19 -6.27 -35.67
CA ARG A 230 -0.68 -7.64 -35.78
C ARG A 230 -1.23 -8.38 -36.99
N LYS A 231 -2.51 -8.19 -37.30
CA LYS A 231 -3.15 -8.79 -38.47
C LYS A 231 -2.50 -8.28 -39.76
N GLN A 232 -2.31 -6.96 -39.87
CA GLN A 232 -1.65 -6.33 -41.02
C GLN A 232 -0.20 -6.79 -41.17
N ALA A 233 0.57 -6.83 -40.07
CA ALA A 233 1.95 -7.33 -40.09
C ALA A 233 2.04 -8.80 -40.55
N ARG A 234 1.09 -9.64 -40.14
CA ARG A 234 1.04 -11.05 -40.58
C ARG A 234 0.70 -11.20 -42.06
N LEU A 235 -0.19 -10.37 -42.59
CA LEU A 235 -0.51 -10.36 -44.03
C LEU A 235 0.69 -9.90 -44.85
N ALA A 236 1.35 -8.82 -44.45
CA ALA A 236 2.55 -8.31 -45.11
C ALA A 236 3.77 -9.26 -45.03
N SER A 237 3.79 -10.21 -44.09
CA SER A 237 4.86 -11.22 -43.99
C SER A 237 4.55 -12.50 -44.76
N ALA A 238 3.35 -12.62 -45.33
CA ALA A 238 2.92 -13.77 -46.12
C ALA A 238 2.99 -13.51 -47.64
N GLU A 239 3.35 -12.29 -48.03
CA GLU A 239 3.68 -11.85 -49.40
C GLU A 239 5.20 -11.90 -49.62
#